data_AF-A0A1I6KRV6-F1
#
_entry.id   AF-A0A1I6KRV6-F1
#
_cell.length_a   1.000
_cell.length_b   1.000
_cell.length_c   1.000
_cell.angle_alpha   90.00
_cell.angle_beta   90.00
_cell.angle_gamma   90.00
#
_symmetry.space_group_name_H-M   'P 1'
#
loop_
_entity.id
_entity.type
_entity.pdbx_description
1 polymer ?
#
loop_
_entity_poly.entity_id
_entity_poly.type
_entity_poly.pdbx_seq_one_letter_code
_entity_poly.pdbx_strand_id
1 'polypeptide(L)'
;MVLPEGTQRYELAMGDVSSGAAPFHRVAPVYPPSLLASCPSPVDVQALLVVNQAGKVDDVRVADEATADTARRLYIDAVRVAARQWDFSPLLITHWAANANGESHVVDSETRRFSLTYAFHFECHGGRAEVSTSDAPPAGVH
;
A
#
# COMPACT_ATOMS: atom_id res chain seq x y z
N MET A 1 23.77 6.68 13.96
CA MET A 1 23.45 5.29 13.54
C MET A 1 22.49 5.41 12.36
N VAL A 2 22.80 4.72 11.26
CA VAL A 2 22.40 5.06 9.89
C VAL A 2 20.93 4.67 9.63
N LEU A 3 20.12 5.60 9.10
CA LEU A 3 18.75 5.34 8.65
C LEU A 3 18.75 4.44 7.40
N PRO A 4 17.77 3.54 7.21
CA PRO A 4 17.55 2.93 5.92
C PRO A 4 17.02 4.00 4.94
N GLU A 5 17.88 4.37 4.02
CA GLU A 5 17.56 5.07 2.78
C GLU A 5 16.50 4.31 1.97
N GLY A 6 15.28 4.87 1.85
CA GLY A 6 14.25 4.19 1.05
C GLY A 6 12.83 4.76 1.02
N THR A 7 12.49 5.77 1.83
CA THR A 7 11.19 6.46 1.68
C THR A 7 11.43 7.93 1.38
N GLN A 8 11.83 8.23 0.14
CA GLN A 8 11.78 9.60 -0.39
C GLN A 8 10.30 9.97 -0.48
N ARG A 9 9.81 10.81 0.44
CA ARG A 9 8.59 11.58 0.17
C ARG A 9 8.90 12.43 -1.06
N TYR A 10 8.06 12.34 -2.09
CA TYR A 10 8.21 13.21 -3.26
C TYR A 10 8.06 14.66 -2.79
N GLU A 11 9.17 15.35 -2.65
CA GLU A 11 9.22 16.79 -2.51
C GLU A 11 8.90 17.36 -3.89
N LEU A 12 7.60 17.62 -4.12
CA LEU A 12 7.14 18.31 -5.33
C LEU A 12 7.88 19.65 -5.40
N ALA A 13 8.56 19.92 -6.51
CA ALA A 13 9.12 21.25 -6.70
C ALA A 13 7.96 22.26 -6.76
N MET A 14 8.22 23.54 -6.47
CA MET A 14 7.22 24.59 -6.68
C MET A 14 6.74 24.55 -8.14
N GLY A 15 5.52 24.08 -8.39
CA GLY A 15 4.94 23.90 -9.73
C GLY A 15 4.57 22.46 -10.11
N ASP A 16 4.95 21.45 -9.33
CA ASP A 16 4.52 20.07 -9.56
C ASP A 16 3.19 19.76 -8.87
N VAL A 17 2.29 19.08 -9.60
CA VAL A 17 1.04 18.53 -9.04
C VAL A 17 1.08 17.01 -9.21
N SER A 18 0.96 16.28 -8.09
CA SER A 18 0.72 14.84 -8.09
C SER A 18 -0.79 14.57 -8.04
N SER A 19 -1.24 13.56 -8.78
CA SER A 19 -2.62 13.09 -8.75
C SER A 19 -2.66 11.58 -8.99
N GLY A 20 -3.63 10.89 -8.39
CA GLY A 20 -3.74 9.43 -8.47
C GLY A 20 -3.26 8.72 -7.20
N ALA A 21 -2.67 7.54 -7.34
CA ALA A 21 -2.28 6.63 -6.25
C ALA A 21 -3.42 6.22 -5.29
N ALA A 22 -4.67 6.52 -5.65
CA ALA A 22 -5.84 6.07 -4.92
C ALA A 22 -6.25 4.67 -5.40
N PRO A 23 -6.52 3.71 -4.51
CA PRO A 23 -7.10 2.43 -4.91
C PRO A 23 -8.56 2.63 -5.27
N PHE A 24 -8.95 2.21 -6.47
CA PHE A 24 -10.35 2.24 -6.91
C PHE A 24 -11.01 0.86 -6.88
N HIS A 25 -10.21 -0.20 -6.84
CA HIS A 25 -10.67 -1.57 -6.64
C HIS A 25 -9.84 -2.23 -5.55
N ARG A 26 -10.53 -2.69 -4.50
CA ARG A 26 -9.93 -3.38 -3.35
C ARG A 26 -10.68 -4.67 -3.11
N VAL A 27 -9.92 -5.74 -2.92
CA VAL A 27 -10.42 -7.05 -2.51
C VAL A 27 -9.93 -7.32 -1.09
N ALA A 28 -10.84 -7.61 -0.17
CA ALA A 28 -10.47 -7.96 1.20
C ALA A 28 -9.73 -9.32 1.21
N PRO A 29 -8.67 -9.47 2.03
CA PRO A 29 -8.02 -10.77 2.18
C PRO A 29 -8.95 -11.81 2.79
N VAL A 30 -8.82 -13.05 2.30
CA VAL A 30 -9.57 -14.18 2.83
C VAL A 30 -8.85 -14.70 4.07
N TYR A 31 -9.58 -14.82 5.18
CA TYR A 31 -9.03 -15.37 6.41
C TYR A 31 -8.63 -16.84 6.21
N PRO A 32 -7.41 -17.25 6.60
CA PRO A 32 -6.96 -18.64 6.40
C PRO A 32 -7.87 -19.64 7.14
N PRO A 33 -8.48 -20.62 6.44
CA PRO A 33 -9.45 -21.54 7.05
C PRO A 33 -8.83 -22.44 8.12
N SER A 34 -7.53 -22.72 8.01
CA SER A 34 -6.76 -23.47 9.01
C SER A 34 -6.61 -22.72 10.34
N LEU A 35 -6.68 -21.39 10.33
CA LEU A 35 -6.61 -20.56 11.54
C LEU A 35 -7.99 -20.23 12.09
N LEU A 36 -9.01 -20.17 11.22
CA LEU A 36 -10.38 -19.85 11.60
C LEU A 36 -10.96 -20.85 12.63
N ALA A 37 -10.60 -22.13 12.51
CA ALA A 37 -11.03 -23.17 13.45
C ALA A 37 -10.58 -22.92 14.90
N SER A 38 -9.40 -22.32 15.07
CA SER A 38 -8.82 -22.00 16.39
C SER A 38 -9.18 -20.59 16.87
N CYS A 39 -9.77 -19.75 16.00
CA CYS A 39 -10.21 -18.37 16.27
C CYS A 39 -9.20 -17.61 17.17
N PRO A 40 -7.93 -17.47 16.73
CA PRO A 40 -6.87 -16.86 17.52
C PRO A 40 -7.16 -15.37 17.78
N SER A 41 -6.41 -14.79 18.73
CA SER A 41 -6.46 -13.35 19.01
C SER A 41 -6.28 -12.51 17.73
N PRO A 42 -6.87 -11.30 17.68
CA PRO A 42 -6.75 -10.43 16.51
C PRO A 42 -5.31 -10.16 16.11
N VAL A 43 -5.04 -10.16 14.81
CA VAL A 43 -3.69 -10.00 14.25
C VAL A 43 -3.68 -8.87 13.22
N ASP A 44 -2.76 -7.94 13.41
CA ASP A 44 -2.44 -6.91 12.42
C ASP A 44 -1.25 -7.33 11.54
N VAL A 45 -1.45 -7.22 10.24
CA VAL A 45 -0.42 -7.38 9.22
C VAL A 45 -0.25 -6.06 8.50
N GLN A 46 0.89 -5.39 8.73
CA GLN A 46 1.27 -4.22 7.97
C GLN A 46 2.04 -4.65 6.72
N ALA A 47 1.54 -4.27 5.55
CA ALA A 47 2.15 -4.58 4.27
C ALA A 47 2.41 -3.31 3.47
N LEU A 48 3.61 -3.22 2.91
CA LEU A 48 4.00 -2.24 1.91
C LEU A 48 3.69 -2.80 0.52
N LEU A 49 2.69 -2.21 -0.14
CA LEU A 49 2.29 -2.56 -1.51
C LEU A 49 3.11 -1.70 -2.46
N VAL A 50 3.85 -2.34 -3.37
CA VAL A 50 4.57 -1.67 -4.46
C VAL A 50 3.69 -1.73 -5.70
N VAL A 51 3.31 -0.56 -6.18
CA VAL A 51 2.43 -0.38 -7.33
C VAL A 51 3.25 0.11 -8.51
N ASN A 52 3.13 -0.60 -9.63
CA ASN A 52 3.81 -0.25 -10.87
C ASN A 52 3.16 0.95 -11.57
N GLN A 53 3.78 1.41 -12.67
CA GLN A 53 3.29 2.56 -13.44
C GLN A 53 1.89 2.37 -14.04
N ALA A 54 1.43 1.12 -14.19
CA ALA A 54 0.09 0.81 -14.69
C ALA A 54 -0.97 0.78 -13.57
N GLY A 55 -0.59 1.05 -12.32
CA GLY A 55 -1.52 0.99 -11.19
C GLY A 55 -1.81 -0.43 -10.68
N LYS A 56 -0.97 -1.42 -11.02
CA LYS A 56 -1.08 -2.78 -10.49
C LYS A 56 -0.04 -3.02 -9.40
N VAL A 57 -0.42 -3.78 -8.37
CA VAL A 57 0.51 -4.23 -7.33
C VAL A 57 1.45 -5.30 -7.91
N ASP A 58 2.74 -5.00 -8.00
CA ASP A 58 3.75 -5.96 -8.47
C ASP A 58 4.42 -6.71 -7.31
N ASP A 59 4.62 -6.02 -6.18
CA ASP A 59 5.30 -6.56 -5.01
C ASP A 59 4.57 -6.20 -3.71
N VAL A 60 4.65 -7.10 -2.72
CA VAL A 60 4.03 -6.92 -1.39
C VAL A 60 5.05 -7.33 -0.34
N ARG A 61 5.51 -6.35 0.45
CA ARG A 61 6.55 -6.54 1.46
C ARG A 61 5.98 -6.39 2.86
N VAL A 62 6.30 -7.33 3.75
CA VAL A 62 5.95 -7.26 5.17
C VAL A 62 7.24 -7.27 5.98
N ALA A 63 7.46 -6.25 6.81
CA ALA A 63 8.74 -6.04 7.51
C ALA A 63 9.13 -7.24 8.39
N ASP A 64 8.16 -7.84 9.08
CA ASP A 64 8.37 -8.99 9.97
C ASP A 64 8.25 -10.35 9.27
N GLU A 65 8.21 -10.42 7.93
CA GLU A 65 8.03 -11.69 7.21
C GLU A 65 9.17 -12.68 7.47
N ALA A 66 10.41 -12.20 7.57
CA ALA A 66 11.59 -13.04 7.77
C ALA A 66 11.57 -13.76 9.13
N THR A 67 11.05 -13.10 10.15
CA THR A 67 10.93 -13.58 11.54
C THR A 67 9.57 -14.20 11.85
N ALA A 68 8.61 -14.11 10.93
CA ALA A 68 7.24 -14.58 11.13
C ALA A 68 7.16 -16.11 11.30
N ASP A 69 6.42 -16.54 12.33
CA ASP A 69 6.01 -17.93 12.53
C ASP A 69 5.06 -18.42 11.42
N THR A 70 4.85 -19.73 11.34
CA THR A 70 3.98 -20.38 10.34
C THR A 70 2.57 -19.78 10.28
N ALA A 71 1.95 -19.50 11.42
CA ALA A 71 0.61 -18.88 11.45
C ALA A 71 0.62 -17.46 10.88
N ARG A 72 1.64 -16.66 11.21
CA ARG A 72 1.77 -15.28 10.69
C ARG A 72 2.03 -15.29 9.18
N ARG A 73 2.80 -16.24 8.67
CA ARG A 73 3.02 -16.42 7.22
C ARG A 73 1.73 -16.70 6.46
N LEU A 74 0.78 -17.44 7.04
CA LEU A 74 -0.53 -17.68 6.41
C LEU A 74 -1.35 -16.38 6.24
N TYR A 75 -1.34 -15.49 7.24
CA TYR A 75 -1.98 -14.18 7.10
C TYR A 75 -1.26 -13.31 6.05
N ILE A 76 0.08 -13.31 6.04
CA ILE A 76 0.88 -12.58 5.04
C ILE A 76 0.56 -13.07 3.62
N ASP A 77 0.45 -14.38 3.41
CA ASP A 77 0.09 -14.96 2.11
C ASP A 77 -1.32 -14.54 1.67
N ALA A 78 -2.30 -14.60 2.58
CA ALA A 78 -3.66 -14.12 2.31
C ALA A 78 -3.69 -12.63 1.90
N VAL A 79 -2.94 -11.77 2.62
CA VAL A 79 -2.77 -10.36 2.26
C VAL A 79 -2.15 -10.23 0.88
N ARG A 80 -1.10 -11.00 0.56
CA ARG A 80 -0.41 -10.94 -0.73
C ARG A 80 -1.32 -11.32 -1.89
N VAL A 81 -2.12 -12.38 -1.74
CA VAL A 81 -3.08 -12.83 -2.76
C VAL A 81 -4.16 -11.78 -3.02
N ALA A 82 -4.65 -11.13 -1.96
CA ALA A 82 -5.68 -10.10 -2.08
C ALA A 82 -5.12 -8.80 -2.65
N ALA A 83 -3.99 -8.33 -2.14
CA ALA A 83 -3.31 -7.11 -2.61
C ALA A 83 -2.94 -7.18 -4.10
N ARG A 84 -2.57 -8.37 -4.62
CA ARG A 84 -2.30 -8.56 -6.05
C ARG A 84 -3.53 -8.37 -6.96
N GLN A 85 -4.73 -8.41 -6.39
CA GLN A 85 -5.99 -8.16 -7.11
C GLN A 85 -6.45 -6.70 -6.96
N TRP A 86 -5.70 -5.87 -6.23
CA TRP A 86 -6.04 -4.45 -6.10
C TRP A 86 -5.59 -3.67 -7.32
N ASP A 87 -6.40 -2.68 -7.66
CA ASP A 87 -6.13 -1.76 -8.74
C ASP A 87 -6.13 -0.33 -8.23
N PHE A 88 -5.08 0.38 -8.62
CA PHE A 88 -4.82 1.77 -8.27
C PHE A 88 -4.84 2.64 -9.50
N SER A 89 -5.28 3.88 -9.33
CA SER A 89 -5.04 4.88 -10.37
C SER A 89 -3.54 5.14 -10.48
N PRO A 90 -2.96 5.12 -11.71
CA PRO A 90 -1.56 5.45 -11.91
C PRO A 90 -1.18 6.75 -11.22
N LEU A 91 -0.02 6.78 -10.56
CA LEU A 91 0.51 8.02 -10.02
C LEU A 91 1.03 8.85 -11.19
N LEU A 92 0.33 9.94 -11.48
CA LEU A 92 0.74 10.91 -12.48
C LEU A 92 1.41 12.09 -11.77
N ILE A 93 2.65 12.37 -12.15
CA ILE A 93 3.35 13.60 -11.78
C ILE A 93 3.24 14.52 -12.98
N THR A 94 2.57 15.66 -12.80
CA THR A 94 2.46 16.69 -13.84
C THR A 94 3.34 17.88 -13.47
N HIS A 95 4.22 18.27 -14.40
CA HIS A 95 5.06 19.44 -14.28
C HIS A 95 4.35 20.63 -14.93
N TRP A 96 4.09 21.70 -14.16
CA TRP A 96 3.44 22.91 -14.68
C TRP A 96 4.46 24.03 -14.80
N ALA A 97 4.44 24.72 -15.94
CA ALA A 97 5.23 25.94 -16.14
C ALA A 97 4.33 27.09 -16.60
N ALA A 98 4.68 28.30 -16.18
CA ALA A 98 4.07 29.50 -16.72
C ALA A 98 4.71 29.83 -18.07
N ASN A 99 3.90 30.03 -19.12
CA ASN A 99 4.41 30.58 -20.37
C ASN A 99 4.74 32.08 -20.22
N ALA A 100 5.30 32.67 -21.27
CA ALA A 100 5.66 34.10 -21.30
C ALA A 100 4.47 35.06 -21.06
N ASN A 101 3.23 34.57 -21.14
CA ASN A 101 2.00 35.34 -20.90
C ASN A 101 1.47 35.17 -19.46
N GLY A 102 2.15 34.41 -18.61
CA GLY A 102 1.73 34.12 -17.23
C GLY A 102 0.67 33.03 -17.11
N GLU A 103 0.39 32.29 -18.19
CA GLU A 103 -0.59 31.20 -18.18
C GLU A 103 0.12 29.87 -17.84
N SER A 104 -0.33 29.24 -16.76
CA SER A 104 0.18 27.94 -16.31
C SER A 104 -0.35 26.82 -17.20
N HIS A 105 0.55 26.05 -17.80
CA HIS A 105 0.20 24.86 -18.58
C HIS A 105 1.07 23.67 -18.16
N VAL A 106 0.55 22.46 -18.39
CA VAL A 106 1.32 21.23 -18.24
C VAL A 106 2.38 21.18 -19.32
N VAL A 107 3.65 21.12 -18.92
CA VAL A 107 4.79 20.99 -19.83
C VAL A 107 5.31 19.58 -19.93
N ASP A 108 5.13 18.79 -18.86
CA ASP A 108 5.56 17.40 -18.82
C ASP A 108 4.62 16.59 -17.91
N SER A 109 4.46 15.31 -18.22
CA SER A 109 3.69 14.41 -17.37
C SER A 109 4.27 13.00 -17.41
N GLU A 110 4.56 12.44 -16.24
CA GLU A 110 5.19 11.14 -16.10
C GLU A 110 4.42 10.26 -15.12
N THR A 111 4.21 9.00 -15.48
CA THR A 111 3.68 7.99 -14.56
C THR A 111 4.81 7.33 -13.78
N ARG A 112 4.73 7.35 -12.44
CA ARG A 112 5.73 6.72 -11.57
C ARG A 112 5.19 5.53 -10.82
N ARG A 113 6.08 4.58 -10.55
CA ARG A 113 5.84 3.56 -9.52
C ARG A 113 5.80 4.23 -8.15
N PHE A 114 4.97 3.71 -7.27
CA PHE A 114 4.84 4.21 -5.91
C PHE A 114 4.59 3.06 -4.94
N SER A 115 4.74 3.33 -3.65
CA SER A 115 4.49 2.34 -2.61
C SER A 115 3.64 2.94 -1.50
N LEU A 116 2.69 2.15 -1.00
CA LEU A 116 1.79 2.56 0.09
C LEU A 116 1.76 1.48 1.17
N THR A 117 1.67 1.91 2.42
CA THR A 117 1.56 1.01 3.56
C THR A 117 0.10 0.86 3.95
N TYR A 118 -0.35 -0.39 4.08
CA TYR A 118 -1.69 -0.73 4.55
C TYR A 118 -1.60 -1.63 5.77
N ALA A 119 -2.54 -1.46 6.70
CA ALA A 119 -2.74 -2.37 7.82
C ALA A 119 -3.96 -3.25 7.54
N PHE A 120 -3.77 -4.56 7.63
CA PHE A 120 -4.82 -5.56 7.50
C PHE A 120 -5.06 -6.16 8.88
N HIS A 121 -6.26 -5.94 9.41
CA HIS A 121 -6.69 -6.46 10.70
C HIS A 121 -7.48 -7.74 10.47
N PHE A 122 -7.00 -8.85 11.04
CA PHE A 122 -7.67 -10.14 11.00
C PHE A 122 -8.24 -10.45 12.38
N GLU A 123 -9.55 -10.57 12.47
CA GLU A 123 -10.24 -10.95 13.68
C GLU A 123 -11.22 -12.11 13.41
N CYS A 124 -11.56 -12.83 14.47
CA CYS A 124 -12.54 -13.90 14.40
C CYS A 124 -13.55 -13.73 15.53
N HIS A 125 -14.83 -13.64 15.16
CA HIS A 125 -15.95 -13.50 16.09
C HIS A 125 -16.89 -14.69 15.97
N GLY A 126 -16.91 -15.56 16.99
CA GLY A 126 -17.83 -16.70 17.04
C GLY A 126 -17.68 -17.66 15.85
N GLY A 127 -16.44 -17.86 15.36
CA GLY A 127 -16.14 -18.68 14.18
C GLY A 127 -16.39 -17.99 12.84
N ARG A 128 -16.71 -16.70 12.82
CA ARG A 128 -16.78 -15.88 11.61
C ARG A 128 -15.49 -15.09 11.45
N ALA A 129 -14.90 -15.18 10.27
CA ALA A 129 -13.78 -14.36 9.89
C ALA A 129 -14.24 -12.92 9.63
N GLU A 130 -13.54 -11.96 10.20
CA GLU A 130 -13.69 -10.54 9.87
C GLU A 130 -12.31 -9.98 9.54
N VAL A 131 -12.24 -9.28 8.42
CA VAL A 131 -11.00 -8.75 7.88
C VAL A 131 -11.23 -7.31 7.47
N SER A 132 -10.53 -6.40 8.16
CA SER A 132 -10.62 -4.96 7.92
C SER A 132 -9.31 -4.48 7.31
N THR A 133 -9.39 -3.47 6.44
CA THR A 133 -8.20 -2.85 5.83
C THR A 133 -8.22 -1.35 6.03
N SER A 134 -7.15 -0.85 6.62
CA SER A 134 -6.98 0.57 6.94
C SER A 134 -5.74 1.10 6.23
N ASP A 135 -5.81 2.36 5.78
CA ASP A 135 -4.62 3.11 5.42
C ASP A 135 -3.75 3.22 6.67
N ALA A 136 -2.50 2.76 6.58
CA ALA A 136 -1.58 2.86 7.69
C ALA A 136 -0.68 4.08 7.43
N PRO A 137 -0.59 5.02 8.39
CA PRO A 137 0.42 6.06 8.27
C PRO A 137 1.80 5.39 8.12
N PRO A 138 2.70 5.94 7.30
CA PRO A 138 4.05 5.39 7.17
C PRO A 138 4.64 5.29 8.58
N ALA A 139 5.16 4.11 8.94
CA ALA A 139 5.68 3.85 10.27
C ALA A 139 6.72 4.92 10.66
N GLY A 140 6.31 5.86 11.51
CA GLY A 140 7.14 6.89 12.11
C GLY A 140 6.46 8.25 12.21
N VAL A 141 5.90 8.57 13.39
CA VAL A 141 6.48 9.57 14.32
C VAL A 141 5.92 9.36 15.74
N HIS A 142 6.79 9.04 16.71
CA HIS A 142 6.72 9.51 18.10
C HIS A 142 8.15 9.61 18.64
#